data_AF-G0L8B8-F1
#
_entry.id   AF-G0L8B8-F1
#
_cell.length_a   1.000
_cell.length_b   1.000
_cell.length_c   1.000
_cell.angle_alpha   90.00
_cell.angle_beta   90.00
_cell.angle_gamma   90.00
#
_symmetry.space_group_name_H-M   'P 1'
#
loop_
_entity.id
_entity.type
_entity.pdbx_description
1 polymer ?
#
loop_
_entity_poly.entity_id
_entity_poly.type
_entity_poly.pdbx_seq_one_letter_code
_entity_poly.pdbx_strand_id
1 'polypeptide(L)'
;MKIKLVILFILVLTGLSCKTTLKNTNTHRKLKIEWTENLKGDFSFKDKWSYPEYVYRNAHGQLSCDGNCPLETDRMKDASGKIYKDSLQAFYALIDTTHVFHSLRSQNKMYEYSGTDFIEFHKTENGIVKGKSANNVSTNSSLIIEIQNDSCLVWVDFNSIRGLGQNIFPLTNGSITVDRKRFEEGTLKAAFDFHFKNTLEPNIPLFWKGLIHSKIKTE
;
A
#
# COMPACT_ATOMS: atom_id res chain seq x y z
N MET A 1 -55.27 -39.27 -27.24
CA MET A 1 -54.82 -37.88 -26.97
C MET A 1 -54.10 -37.67 -25.62
N LYS A 2 -53.69 -38.71 -24.86
CA LYS A 2 -53.13 -38.52 -23.50
C LYS A 2 -51.62 -38.76 -23.34
N ILE A 3 -50.93 -39.29 -24.37
CA ILE A 3 -49.49 -39.66 -24.25
C ILE A 3 -48.54 -38.57 -24.76
N LYS A 4 -49.00 -37.67 -25.65
CA LYS A 4 -48.15 -36.57 -26.17
C LYS A 4 -47.97 -35.40 -25.19
N LEU A 5 -48.85 -35.25 -24.18
CA LEU A 5 -48.77 -34.15 -23.22
C LEU A 5 -47.76 -34.41 -22.08
N VAL A 6 -47.46 -35.68 -21.78
CA VAL A 6 -46.58 -36.06 -20.67
C VAL A 6 -45.10 -35.87 -21.01
N ILE A 7 -44.73 -36.07 -22.28
CA ILE A 7 -43.34 -35.93 -22.75
C ILE A 7 -42.93 -34.44 -22.78
N LEU A 8 -43.87 -33.52 -23.03
CA LEU A 8 -43.58 -32.08 -23.07
C LEU A 8 -43.34 -31.50 -21.66
N PHE A 9 -43.88 -32.12 -20.61
CA PHE A 9 -43.69 -31.65 -19.23
C PHE A 9 -42.36 -32.10 -18.62
N ILE A 10 -41.81 -33.24 -19.06
CA ILE A 10 -40.53 -33.78 -18.58
C ILE A 10 -39.33 -33.00 -19.15
N LEU A 11 -39.46 -32.43 -20.36
CA LEU A 11 -38.41 -31.61 -20.99
C LEU A 11 -38.29 -30.19 -20.40
N VAL A 12 -39.31 -29.69 -19.70
CA VAL A 12 -39.27 -28.37 -19.05
C VAL A 12 -38.60 -28.43 -17.66
N LEU A 13 -38.52 -29.61 -17.04
CA LEU A 13 -37.93 -29.79 -15.72
C LEU A 13 -36.40 -30.03 -15.71
N THR A 14 -35.79 -30.31 -16.85
CA THR A 14 -34.33 -30.47 -16.96
C THR A 14 -33.59 -29.17 -17.28
N GLY A 15 -34.30 -28.06 -17.51
CA GLY A 15 -33.72 -26.75 -17.85
C GLY A 15 -33.36 -25.83 -16.66
N LEU A 16 -33.59 -26.25 -15.42
CA LEU A 16 -33.49 -25.38 -14.24
C LEU A 16 -32.42 -25.75 -13.20
N SER A 17 -31.60 -26.77 -13.45
CA SER A 17 -30.62 -27.24 -12.47
C SER A 17 -29.18 -27.19 -13.01
N CYS A 18 -28.64 -25.99 -13.12
CA CYS A 18 -27.27 -25.64 -12.75
C CYS A 18 -27.01 -24.17 -13.07
N LYS A 19 -27.64 -23.26 -12.33
CA LYS A 19 -26.96 -21.99 -12.04
C LYS A 19 -25.95 -22.30 -10.95
N THR A 20 -24.78 -22.78 -11.35
CA THR A 20 -23.59 -22.67 -10.51
C THR A 20 -23.44 -21.19 -10.22
N THR A 21 -23.96 -20.79 -9.06
CA THR A 21 -23.68 -19.47 -8.52
C THR A 21 -22.21 -19.54 -8.19
N LEU A 22 -21.37 -19.05 -9.11
CA LEU A 22 -19.96 -18.87 -8.88
C LEU A 22 -19.88 -18.00 -7.63
N LYS A 23 -19.64 -18.64 -6.49
CA LYS A 23 -19.51 -17.98 -5.21
C LYS A 23 -18.21 -17.20 -5.36
N ASN A 24 -18.33 -15.92 -5.70
CA ASN A 24 -17.21 -15.02 -5.80
C ASN A 24 -16.63 -14.93 -4.39
N THR A 25 -15.58 -15.70 -4.10
CA THR A 25 -15.02 -15.87 -2.75
C THR A 25 -14.19 -14.68 -2.29
N ASN A 26 -14.05 -13.64 -3.12
CA ASN A 26 -13.38 -12.40 -2.75
C ASN A 26 -14.33 -11.45 -2.02
N THR A 27 -14.79 -11.85 -0.84
CA THR A 27 -15.37 -10.90 0.11
C THR A 27 -14.24 -10.39 0.99
N HIS A 28 -13.56 -9.32 0.55
CA HIS A 28 -12.69 -8.57 1.44
C HIS A 28 -13.51 -8.17 2.66
N ARG A 29 -13.08 -8.60 3.85
CA ARG A 29 -13.80 -8.34 5.09
C ARG A 29 -13.76 -6.83 5.35
N LYS A 30 -14.93 -6.20 5.50
CA LYS A 30 -15.02 -4.84 6.01
C LYS A 30 -14.67 -4.82 7.50
N LEU A 31 -13.73 -3.96 7.85
CA LEU A 31 -13.32 -3.68 9.22
C LEU A 31 -14.01 -2.38 9.67
N LYS A 32 -14.61 -2.37 10.86
CA LYS A 32 -15.20 -1.17 11.43
C LYS A 32 -14.09 -0.24 11.91
N ILE A 33 -14.21 1.05 11.63
CA ILE A 33 -13.27 2.06 12.13
C ILE A 33 -13.68 2.46 13.55
N GLU A 34 -12.70 2.49 14.45
CA GLU A 34 -12.85 3.08 15.78
C GLU A 34 -12.51 4.57 15.70
N TRP A 35 -13.54 5.42 15.71
CA TRP A 35 -13.33 6.87 15.70
C TRP A 35 -13.04 7.40 17.11
N THR A 36 -12.05 8.28 17.22
CA THR A 36 -11.72 9.00 18.47
C THR A 36 -11.49 10.48 18.19
N GLU A 37 -11.80 11.34 19.15
CA GLU A 37 -11.59 12.79 19.06
C GLU A 37 -10.12 13.20 19.25
N ASN A 38 -9.33 12.33 19.88
CA ASN A 38 -7.91 12.59 20.11
C ASN A 38 -7.13 11.28 20.18
N LEU A 39 -6.55 10.88 19.05
CA LEU A 39 -5.70 9.69 19.01
C LEU A 39 -4.35 9.99 19.69
N LYS A 40 -4.11 9.36 20.83
CA LYS A 40 -2.82 9.41 21.55
C LYS A 40 -1.80 8.49 20.89
N GLY A 41 -0.53 8.82 21.05
CA GLY A 41 0.60 8.07 20.50
C GLY A 41 1.74 9.00 20.11
N ASP A 42 2.94 8.44 19.97
CA ASP A 42 4.09 9.17 19.48
C ASP A 42 4.07 9.25 17.94
N PHE A 43 3.65 10.39 17.41
CA PHE A 43 3.64 10.68 15.97
C PHE A 43 4.84 11.54 15.53
N SER A 44 5.92 11.62 16.32
CA SER A 44 7.11 12.42 15.97
C SER A 44 7.83 11.93 14.70
N PHE A 45 7.55 10.71 14.24
CA PHE A 45 8.05 10.21 12.95
C PHE A 45 7.64 11.12 11.79
N LYS A 46 6.48 11.79 11.86
CA LYS A 46 6.00 12.71 10.81
C LYS A 46 6.93 13.91 10.58
N ASP A 47 7.77 14.23 11.56
CA ASP A 47 8.74 15.33 11.51
C ASP A 47 10.09 14.88 10.94
N LYS A 48 10.25 13.57 10.69
CA LYS A 48 11.39 13.00 9.95
C LYS A 48 11.11 13.04 8.46
N TRP A 49 12.17 13.08 7.68
CA TRP A 49 12.12 13.05 6.23
C TRP A 49 13.28 12.22 5.67
N SER A 50 13.08 11.73 4.45
CA SER A 50 14.14 11.14 3.62
C SER A 50 14.13 11.84 2.25
N TYR A 51 15.19 11.66 1.48
CA TYR A 51 15.14 11.93 0.05
C TYR A 51 14.28 10.87 -0.66
N PRO A 52 13.82 11.12 -1.90
CA PRO A 52 13.16 10.11 -2.71
C PRO A 52 14.06 8.88 -2.87
N GLU A 53 13.46 7.74 -3.21
CA GLU A 53 14.22 6.53 -3.56
C GLU A 53 15.32 6.89 -4.57
N TYR A 54 16.46 6.19 -4.50
CA TYR A 54 17.65 6.39 -5.33
C TYR A 54 18.52 7.60 -5.00
N VAL A 55 18.03 8.57 -4.22
CA VAL A 55 18.81 9.74 -3.80
C VAL A 55 19.36 9.54 -2.39
N TYR A 56 20.68 9.69 -2.24
CA TYR A 56 21.38 9.40 -0.98
C TYR A 56 22.56 10.35 -0.76
N ARG A 57 23.08 10.37 0.47
CA ARG A 57 24.31 11.12 0.78
C ARG A 57 25.52 10.22 0.58
N ASN A 58 26.42 10.58 -0.33
CA ASN A 58 27.65 9.83 -0.58
C ASN A 58 28.68 10.00 0.57
N ALA A 59 29.79 9.27 0.50
CA ALA A 59 30.87 9.33 1.49
C ALA A 59 31.53 10.72 1.64
N HIS A 60 31.32 11.62 0.67
CA HIS A 60 31.83 12.99 0.68
C HIS A 60 30.81 14.01 1.21
N GLY A 61 29.65 13.54 1.68
CA GLY A 61 28.60 14.39 2.19
C GLY A 61 27.77 15.10 1.12
N GLN A 62 27.91 14.75 -0.16
CA GLN A 62 27.09 15.30 -1.25
C GLN A 62 25.85 14.43 -1.48
N LEU A 63 24.75 15.05 -1.88
CA LEU A 63 23.64 14.27 -2.46
C LEU A 63 24.09 13.68 -3.79
N SER A 64 23.89 12.39 -3.95
CA SER A 64 24.15 11.64 -5.17
C SER A 64 22.89 10.84 -5.48
N CYS A 65 22.90 10.17 -6.62
CA CYS A 65 21.86 9.24 -6.96
C CYS A 65 22.47 7.95 -7.56
N ASP A 66 21.74 6.84 -7.44
CA ASP A 66 22.09 5.54 -8.03
C ASP A 66 20.82 4.77 -8.47
N GLY A 67 20.91 3.95 -9.52
CA GLY A 67 19.77 3.20 -10.07
C GLY A 67 18.93 4.00 -11.06
N ASN A 68 18.05 4.90 -10.57
CA ASN A 68 17.18 5.71 -11.43
C ASN A 68 17.70 7.15 -11.58
N CYS A 69 18.80 7.31 -12.31
CA CYS A 69 19.49 8.59 -12.51
C CYS A 69 19.61 8.97 -13.98
N PRO A 70 19.60 10.27 -14.32
CA PRO A 70 20.04 10.72 -15.63
C PRO A 70 21.50 10.32 -15.89
N LEU A 71 21.78 9.74 -17.05
CA LEU A 71 23.11 9.22 -17.41
C LEU A 71 24.21 10.29 -17.39
N GLU A 72 23.84 11.55 -17.62
CA GLU A 72 24.73 12.70 -17.58
C GLU A 72 25.36 12.89 -16.20
N THR A 73 24.65 12.48 -15.14
CA THR A 73 25.13 12.60 -13.76
C THR A 73 26.37 11.75 -13.49
N ASP A 74 26.59 10.66 -14.22
CA ASP A 74 27.77 9.81 -14.04
C ASP A 74 29.06 10.49 -14.51
N ARG A 75 28.98 11.33 -15.55
CA ARG A 75 30.12 12.10 -16.06
C ARG A 75 30.53 13.24 -15.13
N MET A 76 29.66 13.58 -14.17
CA MET A 76 29.89 14.64 -13.18
C MET A 76 30.55 14.11 -11.90
N LYS A 77 30.79 12.81 -11.81
CA LYS A 77 31.43 12.13 -10.67
C LYS A 77 32.87 11.74 -11.03
N ASP A 78 33.77 11.76 -10.06
CA ASP A 78 35.06 11.10 -10.17
C ASP A 78 34.96 9.59 -9.87
N ALA A 79 36.09 8.87 -10.01
CA ALA A 79 36.14 7.44 -9.76
C ALA A 79 35.82 7.02 -8.32
N SER A 80 35.86 7.95 -7.36
CA SER A 80 35.44 7.72 -5.97
C SER A 80 33.95 8.00 -5.72
N GLY A 81 33.22 8.48 -6.74
CA GLY A 81 31.82 8.88 -6.63
C GLY A 81 31.63 10.29 -6.08
N LYS A 82 32.69 11.09 -5.98
CA LYS A 82 32.61 12.50 -5.59
C LYS A 82 32.19 13.33 -6.79
N ILE A 83 31.20 14.19 -6.60
CA ILE A 83 30.75 15.11 -7.65
C ILE A 83 31.77 16.25 -7.77
N TYR A 84 32.23 16.53 -8.99
CA TYR A 84 33.17 17.63 -9.23
C TYR A 84 32.58 18.97 -8.79
N LYS A 85 33.43 19.85 -8.24
CA LYS A 85 32.98 21.11 -7.63
C LYS A 85 32.29 22.04 -8.63
N ASP A 86 32.79 22.07 -9.86
CA ASP A 86 32.22 22.84 -10.99
C ASP A 86 30.94 22.22 -11.55
N SER A 87 30.70 20.93 -11.30
CA SER A 87 29.51 20.19 -11.76
C SER A 87 28.40 20.11 -10.72
N LEU A 88 28.68 20.45 -9.45
CA LEU A 88 27.76 20.21 -8.32
C LEU A 88 26.39 20.85 -8.49
N GLN A 89 26.35 22.11 -8.94
CA GLN A 89 25.08 22.81 -9.15
C GLN A 89 24.27 22.20 -10.29
N ALA A 90 24.93 21.86 -11.41
CA ALA A 90 24.28 21.20 -12.54
C ALA A 90 23.75 19.82 -12.13
N PHE A 91 24.51 19.08 -11.32
CA PHE A 91 24.07 17.80 -10.76
C PHE A 91 22.77 17.95 -9.96
N TYR A 92 22.70 18.92 -9.04
CA TYR A 92 21.50 19.12 -8.20
C TYR A 92 20.29 19.64 -8.98
N ALA A 93 20.50 20.22 -10.16
CA ALA A 93 19.40 20.54 -11.07
C ALA A 93 18.83 19.31 -11.80
N LEU A 94 19.55 18.19 -11.82
CA LEU A 94 19.15 16.96 -12.51
C LEU A 94 18.51 15.90 -11.59
N ILE A 95 18.72 15.98 -10.28
CA ILE A 95 18.19 15.02 -9.32
C ILE A 95 17.10 15.63 -8.44
N ASP A 96 16.15 14.80 -8.00
CA ASP A 96 15.13 15.23 -7.05
C ASP A 96 15.72 15.34 -5.64
N THR A 97 15.89 16.57 -5.18
CA THR A 97 16.40 16.87 -3.83
C THR A 97 15.30 17.18 -2.83
N THR A 98 14.04 16.90 -3.16
CA THR A 98 12.89 17.20 -2.31
C THR A 98 12.92 16.36 -1.03
N HIS A 99 12.64 16.97 0.12
CA HIS A 99 12.43 16.23 1.35
C HIS A 99 11.04 15.61 1.38
N VAL A 100 10.99 14.30 1.47
CA VAL A 100 9.74 13.54 1.62
C VAL A 100 9.57 13.18 3.09
N PHE A 101 8.56 13.77 3.73
CA PHE A 101 8.26 13.50 5.13
C PHE A 101 7.68 12.10 5.33
N HIS A 102 8.08 11.44 6.41
CA HIS A 102 7.58 10.11 6.74
C HIS A 102 6.09 10.19 7.09
N SER A 103 5.32 9.22 6.62
CA SER A 103 3.87 9.15 6.85
C SER A 103 3.41 7.82 7.43
N LEU A 104 4.32 6.85 7.56
CA LEU A 104 4.12 5.55 8.15
C LEU A 104 5.24 5.26 9.15
N ARG A 105 4.89 4.69 10.31
CA ARG A 105 5.83 3.98 11.17
C ARG A 105 5.23 2.62 11.48
N SER A 106 5.85 1.54 11.04
CA SER A 106 5.23 0.21 11.13
C SER A 106 6.19 -0.94 11.41
N GLN A 107 5.61 -2.04 11.85
CA GLN A 107 6.24 -3.35 11.95
C GLN A 107 5.34 -4.34 11.21
N ASN A 108 5.94 -5.24 10.45
CA ASN A 108 5.19 -6.25 9.73
C ASN A 108 6.00 -7.53 9.56
N LYS A 109 5.28 -8.56 9.13
CA LYS A 109 5.86 -9.81 8.64
C LYS A 109 5.18 -10.11 7.31
N MET A 110 5.79 -9.63 6.22
CA MET A 110 5.31 -9.81 4.86
C MET A 110 6.42 -10.40 3.97
N TYR A 111 6.04 -10.98 2.84
CA TYR A 111 6.99 -11.49 1.86
C TYR A 111 7.72 -10.33 1.18
N GLU A 112 9.04 -10.51 0.99
CA GLU A 112 9.88 -9.57 0.23
C GLU A 112 9.67 -8.11 0.69
N TYR A 113 9.75 -7.90 2.01
CA TYR A 113 9.56 -6.59 2.63
C TYR A 113 10.79 -6.23 3.47
N SER A 114 11.44 -5.12 3.13
CA SER A 114 12.62 -4.62 3.86
C SER A 114 12.38 -3.30 4.59
N GLY A 115 11.25 -2.63 4.37
CA GLY A 115 10.91 -1.39 5.08
C GLY A 115 10.32 -0.33 4.17
N THR A 116 9.34 0.42 4.65
CA THR A 116 8.95 1.72 4.12
C THR A 116 8.40 2.59 5.23
N ASP A 117 8.74 3.88 5.20
CA ASP A 117 8.21 4.90 6.11
C ASP A 117 7.12 5.76 5.42
N PHE A 118 6.64 5.32 4.27
CA PHE A 118 5.75 6.09 3.41
C PHE A 118 4.46 5.33 3.09
N ILE A 119 3.34 6.02 3.28
CA ILE A 119 1.99 5.67 2.84
C ILE A 119 1.28 6.92 2.34
N GLU A 120 0.70 6.83 1.15
CA GLU A 120 -0.02 7.94 0.52
C GLU A 120 -1.51 7.66 0.47
N PHE A 121 -2.32 8.70 0.66
CA PHE A 121 -3.78 8.62 0.62
C PHE A 121 -4.35 9.58 -0.40
N HIS A 122 -5.26 9.07 -1.22
CA HIS A 122 -5.98 9.82 -2.24
C HIS A 122 -7.48 9.64 -2.05
N LYS A 123 -8.24 10.72 -2.13
CA LYS A 123 -9.70 10.70 -2.17
C LYS A 123 -10.15 10.65 -3.63
N THR A 124 -10.84 9.58 -3.98
CA THR A 124 -11.42 9.38 -5.31
C THR A 124 -12.73 10.17 -5.47
N GLU A 125 -13.20 10.33 -6.70
CA GLU A 125 -14.44 11.05 -7.02
C GLU A 125 -15.68 10.49 -6.30
N ASN A 126 -15.74 9.17 -6.09
CA ASN A 126 -16.83 8.51 -5.35
C ASN A 126 -16.70 8.62 -3.81
N GLY A 127 -15.75 9.43 -3.33
CA GLY A 127 -15.55 9.72 -1.91
C GLY A 127 -14.77 8.66 -1.12
N ILE A 128 -14.26 7.61 -1.77
CA ILE A 128 -13.41 6.61 -1.12
C ILE A 128 -12.02 7.21 -0.86
N VAL A 129 -11.51 7.03 0.35
CA VAL A 129 -10.13 7.43 0.69
C VAL A 129 -9.25 6.18 0.60
N LYS A 130 -8.41 6.11 -0.44
CA LYS A 130 -7.55 4.98 -0.74
C LYS A 130 -6.11 5.27 -0.34
N GLY A 131 -5.57 4.39 0.50
CA GLY A 131 -4.19 4.39 0.98
C GLY A 131 -3.36 3.28 0.34
N LYS A 132 -2.11 3.59 0.00
CA LYS A 132 -1.12 2.59 -0.43
C LYS A 132 0.26 2.88 0.17
N SER A 133 0.86 1.90 0.83
CA SER A 133 2.26 2.02 1.29
C SER A 133 3.21 1.97 0.09
N ALA A 134 4.27 2.76 0.14
CA ALA A 134 5.26 2.79 -0.94
C ALA A 134 6.04 1.47 -1.00
N ASN A 135 6.35 1.03 -2.21
CA ASN A 135 7.32 -0.02 -2.47
C ASN A 135 8.69 0.62 -2.73
N ASN A 136 9.73 -0.22 -2.73
CA ASN A 136 11.09 0.13 -3.12
C ASN A 136 11.77 -1.11 -3.72
N VAL A 137 13.01 -0.97 -4.16
CA VAL A 137 13.84 -2.06 -4.72
C VAL A 137 13.90 -3.33 -3.86
N SER A 138 13.61 -3.22 -2.57
CA SER A 138 13.68 -4.30 -1.58
C SER A 138 12.34 -4.57 -0.87
N THR A 139 11.26 -3.94 -1.32
CA THR A 139 9.92 -4.03 -0.74
C THR A 139 8.88 -4.18 -1.83
N ASN A 140 8.36 -5.40 -1.97
CA ASN A 140 7.41 -5.79 -3.02
C ASN A 140 5.99 -6.07 -2.48
N SER A 141 5.77 -5.88 -1.19
CA SER A 141 4.47 -5.99 -0.52
C SER A 141 3.95 -4.59 -0.15
N SER A 142 2.78 -4.22 -0.66
CA SER A 142 2.11 -2.94 -0.37
C SER A 142 0.86 -3.13 0.48
N LEU A 143 0.78 -2.44 1.62
CA LEU A 143 -0.46 -2.32 2.40
C LEU A 143 -1.44 -1.41 1.65
N ILE A 144 -2.66 -1.91 1.44
CA ILE A 144 -3.77 -1.14 0.86
C ILE A 144 -4.87 -0.98 1.91
N ILE A 145 -5.37 0.26 2.05
CA ILE A 145 -6.47 0.60 2.96
C ILE A 145 -7.48 1.45 2.18
N GLU A 146 -8.72 1.00 2.04
CA GLU A 146 -9.79 1.79 1.44
C GLU A 146 -10.83 2.14 2.50
N ILE A 147 -10.95 3.42 2.84
CA ILE A 147 -11.88 3.94 3.84
C ILE A 147 -13.14 4.44 3.12
N GLN A 148 -14.30 3.95 3.57
CA GLN A 148 -15.60 4.39 3.12
C GLN A 148 -16.57 4.39 4.31
N ASN A 149 -17.12 5.56 4.62
CA ASN A 149 -17.97 5.79 5.79
C ASN A 149 -17.26 5.35 7.09
N ASP A 150 -17.94 4.59 7.95
CA ASP A 150 -17.41 4.07 9.23
C ASP A 150 -16.67 2.73 9.11
N SER A 151 -16.21 2.39 7.91
CA SER A 151 -15.54 1.11 7.65
C SER A 151 -14.38 1.25 6.68
N CYS A 152 -13.47 0.27 6.71
CA CYS A 152 -12.43 0.13 5.71
C CYS A 152 -12.31 -1.29 5.17
N LEU A 153 -11.84 -1.40 3.93
CA LEU A 153 -11.29 -2.62 3.36
C LEU A 153 -9.78 -2.56 3.47
N VAL A 154 -9.16 -3.70 3.80
CA VAL A 154 -7.70 -3.79 3.98
C VAL A 154 -7.21 -5.08 3.34
N TRP A 155 -6.09 -5.00 2.64
CA TRP A 155 -5.36 -6.15 2.11
C TRP A 155 -3.90 -5.78 1.83
N VAL A 156 -3.09 -6.78 1.49
CA VAL A 156 -1.74 -6.54 0.94
C VAL A 156 -1.67 -7.04 -0.49
N ASP A 157 -1.18 -6.18 -1.37
CA ASP A 157 -0.75 -6.55 -2.73
C ASP A 157 0.72 -6.98 -2.67
N PHE A 158 1.04 -8.19 -3.13
CA PHE A 158 2.40 -8.72 -3.19
C PHE A 158 2.76 -9.07 -4.64
N ASN A 159 3.84 -8.48 -5.16
CA ASN A 159 4.33 -8.76 -6.51
C ASN A 159 5.73 -9.40 -6.44
N SER A 160 5.80 -10.72 -6.50
CA SER A 160 7.06 -11.43 -6.23
C SER A 160 8.12 -11.25 -7.33
N ILE A 161 9.36 -10.99 -6.91
CA ILE A 161 10.54 -11.05 -7.80
C ILE A 161 11.13 -12.47 -7.94
N ARG A 162 10.60 -13.44 -7.20
CA ARG A 162 11.05 -14.84 -7.18
C ARG A 162 10.20 -15.77 -8.07
N GLY A 163 9.31 -15.21 -8.88
CA GLY A 163 8.45 -15.98 -9.79
C GLY A 163 7.17 -16.56 -9.16
N LEU A 164 6.74 -16.07 -8.00
CA LEU A 164 5.45 -16.45 -7.38
C LEU A 164 4.24 -15.67 -7.95
N GLY A 165 4.49 -14.76 -8.89
CA GLY A 165 3.48 -13.89 -9.49
C GLY A 165 2.89 -12.88 -8.51
N GLN A 166 1.74 -12.32 -8.91
CA GLN A 166 0.98 -11.38 -8.09
C GLN A 166 0.03 -12.12 -7.14
N ASN A 167 0.06 -11.76 -5.87
CA ASN A 167 -0.75 -12.34 -4.82
C ASN A 167 -1.45 -11.25 -4.02
N ILE A 168 -2.65 -11.56 -3.54
CA ILE A 168 -3.41 -10.71 -2.63
C ILE A 168 -3.56 -11.45 -1.31
N PHE A 169 -3.16 -10.82 -0.22
CA PHE A 169 -3.36 -11.32 1.13
C PHE A 169 -4.53 -10.55 1.78
N PRO A 170 -5.73 -11.14 1.83
CA PRO A 170 -6.90 -10.46 2.40
C PRO A 170 -6.82 -10.41 3.93
N LEU A 171 -7.40 -9.36 4.52
CA LEU A 171 -7.53 -9.21 5.98
C LEU A 171 -8.33 -10.39 6.59
N THR A 172 -7.80 -10.97 7.67
CA THR A 172 -8.51 -11.97 8.49
C THR A 172 -9.13 -11.34 9.72
N ASN A 173 -8.33 -10.55 10.45
CA ASN A 173 -8.74 -9.79 11.62
C ASN A 173 -7.83 -8.56 11.81
N GLY A 174 -8.20 -7.67 12.73
CA GLY A 174 -7.41 -6.51 13.08
C GLY A 174 -8.25 -5.38 13.67
N SER A 175 -7.63 -4.23 13.86
CA SER A 175 -8.25 -2.99 14.31
C SER A 175 -7.63 -1.78 13.64
N ILE A 176 -8.40 -0.71 13.53
CA ILE A 176 -7.93 0.62 13.15
C ILE A 176 -8.67 1.67 13.97
N THR A 177 -7.92 2.55 14.60
CA THR A 177 -8.43 3.71 15.30
C THR A 177 -8.03 4.97 14.54
N VAL A 178 -8.99 5.83 14.23
CA VAL A 178 -8.77 7.05 13.44
C VAL A 178 -9.16 8.29 14.25
N ASP A 179 -8.30 9.30 14.20
CA ASP A 179 -8.56 10.63 14.76
C ASP A 179 -9.58 11.36 13.87
N ARG A 180 -10.82 11.48 14.36
CA ARG A 180 -11.95 12.03 13.59
C ARG A 180 -11.70 13.46 13.16
N LYS A 181 -11.30 14.32 14.11
CA LYS A 181 -11.05 15.73 13.83
C LYS A 181 -9.98 15.91 12.76
N ARG A 182 -8.88 15.15 12.83
CA ARG A 182 -7.83 15.21 11.79
C ARG A 182 -8.31 14.71 10.44
N PHE A 183 -9.12 13.66 10.43
CA PHE A 183 -9.68 13.11 9.18
C PHE A 183 -10.57 14.12 8.47
N GLU A 184 -11.44 14.81 9.22
CA GLU A 184 -12.30 15.90 8.71
C GLU A 184 -11.47 17.09 8.19
N GLU A 185 -10.31 17.37 8.80
CA GLU A 185 -9.32 18.34 8.35
C GLU A 185 -8.46 17.85 7.15
N GLY A 186 -8.75 16.69 6.57
CA GLY A 186 -8.05 16.16 5.40
C GLY A 186 -6.72 15.46 5.71
N THR A 187 -6.53 14.99 6.94
CA THR A 187 -5.33 14.23 7.35
C THR A 187 -5.74 12.90 7.99
N LEU A 188 -5.28 11.79 7.41
CA LEU A 188 -5.42 10.51 8.08
C LEU A 188 -4.34 10.36 9.16
N LYS A 189 -4.77 10.49 10.42
CA LYS A 189 -3.99 10.15 11.60
C LYS A 189 -4.60 8.92 12.26
N ALA A 190 -3.90 7.78 12.20
CA ALA A 190 -4.44 6.49 12.59
C ALA A 190 -3.42 5.59 13.29
N ALA A 191 -3.93 4.66 14.09
CA ALA A 191 -3.18 3.54 14.67
C ALA A 191 -3.88 2.24 14.23
N PHE A 192 -3.10 1.22 13.87
CA PHE A 192 -3.67 -0.01 13.32
C PHE A 192 -2.87 -1.26 13.70
N ASP A 193 -3.56 -2.39 13.71
CA ASP A 193 -2.99 -3.73 13.83
C ASP A 193 -3.79 -4.69 12.96
N PHE A 194 -3.18 -5.23 11.90
CA PHE A 194 -3.84 -6.05 10.90
C PHE A 194 -3.18 -7.42 10.78
N HIS A 195 -3.99 -8.46 10.64
CA HIS A 195 -3.55 -9.79 10.29
C HIS A 195 -4.17 -10.22 8.95
N PHE A 196 -3.39 -10.97 8.17
CA PHE A 196 -3.76 -11.35 6.82
C PHE A 196 -3.76 -12.88 6.66
N LYS A 197 -4.61 -13.35 5.75
CA LYS A 197 -4.62 -14.75 5.33
C LYS A 197 -3.40 -14.99 4.45
N ASN A 198 -2.50 -15.85 4.89
CA ASN A 198 -1.40 -16.31 4.05
C ASN A 198 -1.94 -17.35 3.05
N THR A 199 -2.08 -16.95 1.79
CA THR A 199 -2.56 -17.80 0.70
C THR A 199 -1.46 -18.68 0.11
N LEU A 200 -0.18 -18.40 0.42
CA LEU A 200 0.97 -19.17 -0.04
C LEU A 200 1.40 -20.21 0.98
N GLU A 201 1.52 -19.82 2.25
CA GLU A 201 1.94 -20.69 3.36
C GLU A 201 0.99 -20.52 4.56
N PRO A 202 -0.14 -21.23 4.61
CA PRO A 202 -1.23 -20.99 5.56
C PRO A 202 -0.85 -21.01 7.05
N ASN A 203 0.25 -21.69 7.39
CA ASN A 203 0.74 -21.81 8.77
C ASN A 203 1.68 -20.66 9.19
N ILE A 204 2.07 -19.78 8.26
CA ILE A 204 2.92 -18.64 8.55
C ILE A 204 2.04 -17.39 8.72
N PRO A 205 1.99 -16.80 9.92
CA PRO A 205 1.19 -15.60 10.15
C PRO A 205 1.79 -14.41 9.41
N LEU A 206 0.93 -13.66 8.72
CA LEU A 206 1.23 -12.37 8.13
C LEU A 206 0.53 -11.29 8.93
N PHE A 207 1.25 -10.21 9.24
CA PHE A 207 0.69 -9.08 9.99
C PHE A 207 1.34 -7.78 9.56
N TRP A 208 0.62 -6.67 9.80
CA TRP A 208 1.12 -5.31 9.65
C TRP A 208 0.46 -4.42 10.70
N LYS A 209 1.28 -3.76 11.53
CA LYS A 209 0.80 -2.85 12.57
C LYS A 209 1.62 -1.58 12.61
N GLY A 210 1.04 -0.47 13.01
CA GLY A 210 1.76 0.80 13.02
C GLY A 210 0.90 2.02 13.25
N LEU A 211 1.52 3.17 12.95
CA LEU A 211 0.93 4.49 13.00
C LEU A 211 1.00 5.15 11.62
N ILE A 212 -0.05 5.89 11.28
CA ILE A 212 -0.18 6.64 10.03
C ILE A 212 -0.36 8.12 10.37
N HIS A 213 0.35 8.99 9.66
CA HIS A 213 0.09 10.42 9.65
C HIS A 213 0.31 10.95 8.23
N SER A 214 -0.75 11.00 7.43
CA SER A 214 -0.67 11.33 6.01
C SER A 214 -1.77 12.30 5.59
N LYS A 215 -1.44 13.29 4.76
CA LYS A 215 -2.46 14.15 4.14
C LYS A 215 -3.25 13.34 3.12
N ILE A 216 -4.56 13.58 3.07
CA ILE A 216 -5.44 13.01 2.06
C ILE A 216 -5.41 13.97 0.87
N LYS A 217 -4.78 13.55 -0.22
CA LYS A 217 -4.73 14.30 -1.47
C LYS A 217 -6.08 14.13 -2.19
N THR A 218 -6.54 15.15 -2.90
CA THR A 218 -7.68 15.04 -3.83
C THR A 218 -7.10 14.85 -5.23
N GLU A 219 -7.65 13.92 -6.01
CA GLU A 219 -7.34 13.80 -7.44
C GLU A 219 -7.86 15.00 -8.25
#